data_AF-V6S4W1-F1
#
_entry.id   AF-V6S4W1-F1
#
_cell.length_a   1.000
_cell.length_b   1.000
_cell.length_c   1.000
_cell.angle_alpha   90.00
_cell.angle_beta   90.00
_cell.angle_gamma   90.00
#
_symmetry.space_group_name_H-M   'P 1'
#
loop_
_entity.id
_entity.type
_entity.pdbx_description
1 polymer ?
#
loop_
_entity_poly.entity_id
_entity_poly.type
_entity_poly.pdbx_seq_one_letter_code
_entity_poly.pdbx_strand_id
1 'polypeptide(L)'
;MKKMFLLFCFFMLSLSVFGQDTVKNNNVTIAEKLKKYEGTFQIQVKNPRLKPAIPYNIDELIEANRKETEVTYVQLGTAVRLMVLPKNEIGKQTKIDIFSTY
;
A
#
# COMPACT_ATOMS: atom_id res chain seq x y z
N MET A 1 0.05 -63.14 -11.45
CA MET A 1 1.15 -62.17 -11.37
C MET A 1 0.84 -60.81 -12.01
N LYS A 2 0.22 -60.73 -13.21
CA LYS A 2 -0.13 -59.45 -13.85
C LYS A 2 -1.09 -58.54 -13.06
N LYS A 3 -2.02 -59.11 -12.28
CA LYS A 3 -2.99 -58.33 -11.47
C LYS A 3 -2.34 -57.56 -10.30
N MET A 4 -1.22 -58.06 -9.75
CA MET A 4 -0.48 -57.38 -8.68
C MET A 4 0.34 -56.19 -9.19
N PHE A 5 0.83 -56.26 -10.43
CA PHE A 5 1.57 -55.17 -11.06
C PHE A 5 0.70 -53.92 -11.25
N LEU A 6 -0.57 -54.12 -11.61
CA LEU A 6 -1.54 -53.04 -11.83
C LEU A 6 -1.92 -52.33 -10.52
N LEU A 7 -1.94 -53.07 -9.40
CA LEU A 7 -2.19 -52.50 -8.06
C LEU A 7 -1.02 -51.62 -7.59
N PHE A 8 0.21 -52.00 -7.92
CA PHE A 8 1.42 -51.25 -7.56
C PHE A 8 1.52 -49.92 -8.31
N CYS A 9 1.15 -49.89 -9.61
CA CYS A 9 1.11 -48.66 -10.39
C CYS A 9 0.04 -47.68 -9.87
N PHE A 10 -1.08 -48.18 -9.35
CA PHE A 10 -2.14 -47.33 -8.79
C PHE A 10 -1.70 -46.64 -7.50
N PHE A 11 -0.89 -47.30 -6.67
CA PHE A 11 -0.39 -46.75 -5.41
C PHE A 11 0.70 -45.66 -5.60
N MET A 12 1.40 -45.67 -6.72
CA MET A 12 2.42 -44.64 -7.03
C MET A 12 1.83 -43.31 -7.51
N LEU A 13 0.55 -43.29 -7.92
CA LEU A 13 -0.11 -42.08 -8.43
C LEU A 13 -0.73 -41.21 -7.33
N SER A 14 -0.79 -41.67 -6.07
CA SER A 14 -1.47 -40.94 -4.99
C SER A 14 -0.57 -40.02 -4.14
N LEU A 15 0.70 -39.82 -4.53
CA LEU A 15 1.67 -39.06 -3.74
C LEU A 15 1.83 -37.58 -4.15
N SER A 16 0.84 -36.97 -4.79
CA SER A 16 0.83 -35.52 -4.98
C SER A 16 0.38 -34.82 -3.69
N VAL A 17 1.27 -34.77 -2.70
CA VAL A 17 1.12 -33.92 -1.51
C VAL A 17 1.41 -32.48 -1.94
N PHE A 18 0.35 -31.72 -2.23
CA PHE A 18 0.45 -30.27 -2.33
C PHE A 18 0.64 -29.72 -0.92
N GLY A 19 1.89 -29.43 -0.55
CA GLY A 19 2.17 -28.65 0.65
C GLY A 19 1.47 -27.29 0.51
N GLN A 20 0.70 -26.90 1.54
CA GLN A 20 0.27 -25.52 1.65
C GLN A 20 1.52 -24.66 1.80
N ASP A 21 1.94 -24.02 0.71
CA ASP A 21 2.80 -22.85 0.82
C ASP A 21 2.03 -21.86 1.68
N THR A 22 2.45 -21.74 2.94
CA THR A 22 1.93 -20.71 3.82
C THR A 22 2.41 -19.44 3.17
N VAL A 23 1.53 -18.74 2.44
CA VAL A 23 1.82 -17.43 1.85
C VAL A 23 2.36 -16.63 3.01
N LYS A 24 3.68 -16.42 3.00
CA LYS A 24 4.38 -15.66 4.02
C LYS A 24 3.87 -14.25 3.78
N ASN A 25 2.77 -13.93 4.46
CA ASN A 25 2.11 -12.66 4.34
C ASN A 25 3.12 -11.70 4.94
N ASN A 26 3.97 -11.14 4.08
CA ASN A 26 4.80 -10.00 4.42
C ASN A 26 3.79 -8.92 4.72
N ASN A 27 3.33 -8.88 5.97
CA ASN A 27 2.44 -7.88 6.50
C ASN A 27 3.28 -6.61 6.60
N VAL A 28 3.52 -6.01 5.44
CA VAL A 28 4.16 -4.72 5.31
C VAL A 28 3.28 -3.77 6.12
N THR A 29 3.89 -3.19 7.16
CA THR A 29 3.21 -2.27 8.05
C THR A 29 2.69 -1.08 7.24
N ILE A 30 1.62 -0.43 7.70
CA ILE A 30 1.09 0.78 7.02
C ILE A 30 2.20 1.83 6.86
N ALA A 31 3.08 1.94 7.85
CA ALA A 31 4.24 2.82 7.81
C ALA A 31 5.17 2.51 6.63
N GLU A 32 5.49 1.24 6.40
CA GLU A 32 6.34 0.83 5.27
C GLU A 32 5.65 1.05 3.92
N LYS A 33 4.33 0.83 3.83
CA LYS A 33 3.55 1.16 2.61
C LYS A 33 3.58 2.66 2.30
N LEU A 34 3.43 3.48 3.34
CA LEU A 34 3.42 4.93 3.21
C LEU A 34 4.80 5.55 2.97
N LYS A 35 5.89 4.85 3.34
CA LYS A 35 7.26 5.33 3.14
C LYS A 35 7.56 5.68 1.68
N LYS A 36 7.00 4.94 0.72
CA LYS A 36 7.13 5.24 -0.73
C LYS A 36 6.58 6.62 -1.10
N TYR A 37 5.59 7.10 -0.35
CA TYR A 37 4.85 8.33 -0.65
C TYR A 37 5.27 9.49 0.26
N GLU A 38 6.31 9.31 1.08
CA GLU A 38 6.80 10.33 2.00
C GLU A 38 7.06 11.66 1.28
N GLY A 39 6.57 12.76 1.87
CA GLY A 39 6.67 14.11 1.27
C GLY A 39 5.75 14.38 0.07
N THR A 40 4.95 13.40 -0.40
CA THR A 40 4.07 13.55 -1.57
C THR A 40 2.58 13.64 -1.24
N PHE A 41 2.23 13.57 0.05
CA PHE A 41 0.88 13.73 0.55
C PHE A 41 0.90 14.36 1.95
N GLN A 42 -0.26 14.89 2.36
CA GLN A 42 -0.45 15.42 3.70
C GLN A 42 -1.82 14.99 4.23
N ILE A 43 -1.84 14.48 5.46
CA ILE A 43 -3.08 14.17 6.17
C ILE A 43 -3.45 15.37 7.03
N GLN A 44 -4.60 15.97 6.75
CA GLN A 44 -5.13 17.12 7.45
C GLN A 44 -6.28 16.67 8.36
N VAL A 45 -6.10 16.83 9.67
CA VAL A 45 -7.14 16.52 10.66
C VAL A 45 -7.87 17.81 11.03
N LYS A 46 -9.13 17.93 10.61
CA LYS A 46 -9.98 19.09 10.92
C LYS A 46 -10.48 19.09 12.37
N ASN A 47 -10.80 17.91 12.90
CA ASN A 47 -11.29 17.79 14.28
C ASN A 47 -10.61 16.60 14.98
N PRO A 48 -9.53 16.83 15.73
CA PRO A 48 -8.78 15.75 16.39
C PRO A 48 -9.56 15.08 17.53
N ARG A 49 -10.59 15.74 18.08
CA ARG A 49 -11.38 15.20 19.21
C ARG A 49 -12.22 13.99 18.80
N LEU A 50 -12.48 13.82 17.51
CA LEU A 50 -13.30 12.72 16.97
C LEU A 50 -12.52 11.42 16.78
N LYS A 51 -11.27 11.33 17.24
CA LYS A 51 -10.39 10.14 17.09
C LYS A 51 -10.44 9.57 15.67
N PRO A 52 -10.03 10.37 14.67
CA PRO A 52 -10.16 9.95 13.29
C PRO A 52 -9.36 8.67 13.00
N ALA A 53 -9.99 7.73 12.32
CA ALA A 53 -9.34 6.53 11.81
C ALA A 53 -8.81 6.78 10.39
N ILE A 54 -7.57 6.38 10.15
CA ILE A 54 -6.98 6.39 8.81
C ILE A 54 -7.24 5.03 8.18
N PRO A 55 -7.81 4.97 6.96
CA PRO A 55 -8.08 3.70 6.29
C PRO A 55 -6.76 2.97 5.96
N TYR A 56 -6.78 1.65 6.03
CA TYR A 56 -5.61 0.81 5.78
C TYR A 56 -5.10 0.91 4.32
N ASN A 57 -6.02 1.09 3.37
CA ASN A 57 -5.74 1.21 1.93
C ASN A 57 -5.44 2.66 1.48
N ILE A 58 -4.84 3.45 2.35
CA ILE A 58 -4.51 4.85 2.06
C ILE A 58 -3.52 5.00 0.89
N ASP A 59 -2.63 4.04 0.69
CA ASP A 59 -1.72 3.95 -0.45
C ASP A 59 -2.46 3.86 -1.78
N GLU A 60 -3.48 3.01 -1.86
CA GLU A 60 -4.34 2.88 -3.04
C GLU A 60 -5.13 4.17 -3.29
N LEU A 61 -5.63 4.81 -2.23
CA LEU A 61 -6.35 6.08 -2.32
C LEU A 61 -5.47 7.22 -2.82
N ILE A 62 -4.20 7.27 -2.39
CA ILE A 62 -3.23 8.26 -2.88
C ILE A 62 -3.03 8.09 -4.37
N GLU A 63 -2.71 6.89 -4.84
CA GLU A 63 -2.38 6.65 -6.25
C GLU A 63 -3.59 6.81 -7.17
N ALA A 64 -4.77 6.31 -6.76
CA ALA A 64 -5.99 6.42 -7.55
C ALA A 64 -6.43 7.89 -7.76
N ASN A 65 -6.14 8.76 -6.80
CA ASN A 65 -6.51 10.18 -6.85
C ASN A 65 -5.36 11.09 -7.31
N ARG A 66 -4.16 10.55 -7.56
CA ARG A 66 -3.00 11.36 -7.95
C ARG A 66 -3.13 11.82 -9.40
N LYS A 67 -3.26 13.13 -9.59
CA LYS A 67 -3.28 13.78 -10.91
C LYS A 67 -1.87 14.17 -11.35
N GLU A 68 -1.69 14.40 -12.65
CA GLU A 68 -0.38 14.79 -13.20
C GLU A 68 0.02 16.21 -12.80
N THR A 69 -0.95 17.13 -12.77
CA THR A 69 -0.69 18.57 -12.66
C THR A 69 -1.38 19.24 -11.49
N GLU A 70 -2.39 18.61 -10.89
CA GLU A 70 -3.27 19.24 -9.91
C GLU A 70 -3.18 18.58 -8.52
N VAL A 71 -3.21 19.42 -7.48
CA VAL A 71 -3.35 18.96 -6.10
C VAL A 71 -4.77 18.43 -5.91
N THR A 72 -4.88 17.22 -5.40
CA THR A 72 -6.18 16.57 -5.16
C THR A 72 -6.48 16.48 -3.68
N TYR A 73 -7.72 16.80 -3.29
CA TYR A 73 -8.18 16.69 -1.92
C TYR A 73 -9.23 15.60 -1.80
N VAL A 74 -8.91 14.55 -1.03
CA VAL A 74 -9.80 13.43 -0.78
C VAL A 74 -10.32 13.53 0.65
N GLN A 75 -11.63 13.54 0.83
CA GLN A 75 -12.25 13.57 2.16
C GLN A 75 -12.26 12.15 2.74
N LEU A 76 -11.61 11.95 3.89
CA LEU A 76 -11.56 10.68 4.62
C LEU A 76 -12.46 10.79 5.85
N GLY A 77 -13.69 10.30 5.73
CA GLY A 77 -14.71 10.43 6.78
C GLY A 77 -15.09 11.88 7.06
N THR A 78 -15.49 12.19 8.29
CA THR A 78 -15.98 13.54 8.67
C THR A 78 -14.87 14.50 9.13
N ALA A 79 -13.76 13.96 9.62
CA ALA A 79 -12.75 14.74 10.34
C ALA A 79 -11.38 14.82 9.64
N VAL A 80 -11.15 14.05 8.58
CA VAL A 80 -9.85 14.00 7.90
C VAL A 80 -9.97 14.33 6.44
N ARG A 81 -8.97 15.02 5.91
CA ARG A 81 -8.78 15.26 4.49
C ARG A 81 -7.37 14.85 4.12
N LEU A 82 -7.23 14.10 3.04
CA LEU A 82 -5.96 13.77 2.42
C LEU A 82 -5.70 14.77 1.29
N MET A 83 -4.59 15.47 1.38
CA MET A 83 -4.05 16.28 0.28
C MET A 83 -3.01 15.44 -0.45
N VAL A 84 -3.19 15.24 -1.75
CA VAL A 84 -2.28 14.47 -2.61
C VAL A 84 -1.62 15.46 -3.56
N LEU A 85 -0.27 15.48 -3.55
CA LEU A 85 0.49 16.31 -4.48
C LEU A 85 0.50 15.67 -5.88
N PRO A 86 0.50 16.51 -6.94
CA PRO A 86 0.56 16.04 -8.30
C PRO A 86 1.91 15.41 -8.64
N LYS A 87 1.95 14.53 -9.66
CA LYS A 87 3.17 13.81 -10.03
C LYS A 87 4.29 14.74 -10.48
N ASN A 88 3.96 15.84 -11.15
CA ASN A 88 4.94 16.82 -11.63
C ASN A 88 5.72 17.54 -10.51
N GLU A 89 5.21 17.54 -9.27
CA GLU A 89 5.87 18.13 -8.11
C GLU A 89 6.74 17.11 -7.36
N ILE A 90 6.58 15.81 -7.62
CA ILE A 90 7.38 14.76 -6.98
C ILE A 90 8.80 14.78 -7.58
N GLY A 91 9.79 15.08 -6.74
CA GLY A 91 11.20 15.12 -7.14
C GLY A 91 11.69 16.48 -7.61
N LYS A 92 10.84 17.53 -7.64
CA LYS A 92 11.33 18.90 -7.68
C LYS A 92 12.08 19.19 -6.39
N GLN A 93 13.40 19.32 -6.48
CA GLN A 93 14.19 19.84 -5.37
C GLN A 93 13.85 21.33 -5.23
N THR A 94 13.02 21.67 -4.25
CA THR A 94 12.83 23.06 -3.85
C THR A 94 14.16 23.54 -3.28
N LYS A 95 14.92 24.32 -4.07
CA LYS A 95 16.01 25.12 -3.52
C LYS A 95 15.36 26.13 -2.58
N ILE A 96 15.45 25.87 -1.29
CA ILE A 96 15.02 26.84 -0.29
C ILE A 96 16.12 27.89 -0.27
N ASP A 97 15.91 28.99 -0.98
CA ASP A 97 16.74 30.18 -0.84
C ASP A 97 16.42 30.76 0.55
N ILE A 98 17.17 30.32 1.56
CA ILE A 98 17.09 30.87 2.90
C ILE A 98 17.72 32.27 2.83
N PHE A 99 16.90 33.28 2.56
CA PHE A 99 17.29 34.67 2.79
C PHE A 99 17.43 34.87 4.30
N SER A 100 18.65 34.66 4.81
CA SER A 100 19.06 35.09 6.13
C SER A 100 18.97 36.61 6.18
N THR A 101 17.87 37.13 6.71
CA THR A 101 17.79 38.54 7.09
C THR A 101 18.52 38.67 8.43
N TYR A 102 19.69 39.30 8.37
CA TYR A 102 20.54 39.66 9.51
C TYR A 102 19.87 40.71 10.40
#